data_AF-A0AAD8I5G7-F1
#
_entry.id   AF-A0AAD8I5G7-F1
#
_cell.length_a   1.000
_cell.length_b   1.000
_cell.length_c   1.000
_cell.angle_alpha   90.00
_cell.angle_beta   90.00
_cell.angle_gamma   90.00
#
_symmetry.space_group_name_H-M   'P 1'
#
loop_
_entity.id
_entity.type
_entity.pdbx_description
1 polymer ?
#
loop_
_entity_poly.entity_id
_entity_poly.type
_entity_poly.pdbx_seq_one_letter_code
_entity_poly.pdbx_strand_id
1 'polypeptide(L)'
;MYPEKRDFKQAATQSEQDIFKQLGGREVSDLETIWFHPTRPATEFWGSQCAKHVNYHLGFAIPDYFQTVYDLALPFFDGKELDIRKILQEAGFNVGEYHSIKDFQMVLKKALGVDVHLIFKLYQGHPILDEIGIMFDMSGNLINHPSAAQVPEGKFFFHTTPM
;
A
#
# COMPACT_ATOMS: atom_id res chain seq x y z
N MET A 1 32.18 7.28 0.44
CA MET A 1 32.37 6.37 1.58
C MET A 1 30.99 6.17 2.17
N TYR A 2 30.41 4.97 2.04
CA TYR A 2 29.04 4.71 2.47
C TYR A 2 28.98 4.62 4.00
N PRO A 3 27.93 5.13 4.66
CA PRO A 3 27.71 4.83 6.07
C PRO A 3 27.52 3.32 6.21
N GLU A 4 28.14 2.73 7.23
CA GLU A 4 28.00 1.29 7.46
C GLU A 4 26.55 0.97 7.85
N LYS A 5 26.07 -0.25 7.55
CA LYS A 5 24.72 -0.74 7.93
C LYS A 5 24.33 -0.50 9.40
N ARG A 6 25.33 -0.27 10.27
CA ARG A 6 25.18 0.01 11.70
C ARG A 6 24.64 1.42 11.98
N ASP A 7 25.05 2.41 11.20
CA ASP A 7 24.66 3.83 11.36
C ASP A 7 23.19 4.03 10.96
N PHE A 8 22.72 3.31 9.94
CA PHE A 8 21.32 3.34 9.50
C PHE A 8 20.35 2.71 10.50
N LYS A 9 20.79 1.67 11.23
CA LYS A 9 19.94 1.01 12.24
C LYS A 9 19.70 1.95 13.43
N GLN A 10 20.72 2.70 13.86
CA GLN A 10 20.57 3.74 14.89
C GLN A 10 19.73 4.92 14.40
N ALA A 11 19.91 5.39 13.15
CA ALA A 11 19.07 6.42 12.56
C ALA A 11 17.59 6.00 12.45
N ALA A 12 17.31 4.73 12.14
CA ALA A 12 15.96 4.17 12.11
C ALA A 12 15.34 4.04 13.51
N THR A 13 16.13 3.73 14.56
CA THR A 13 15.61 3.74 15.95
C THR A 13 15.35 5.17 16.44
N GLN A 14 16.13 6.17 15.99
CA GLN A 14 15.83 7.58 16.24
C GLN A 14 14.54 8.03 15.51
N SER A 15 14.27 7.46 14.33
CA SER A 15 13.13 7.83 13.47
C SER A 15 11.74 7.53 14.07
N GLU A 16 11.63 6.59 15.02
CA GLU A 16 10.38 6.34 15.75
C GLU A 16 9.91 7.57 16.54
N GLN A 17 10.84 8.40 17.04
CA GLN A 17 10.53 9.66 17.72
C GLN A 17 10.30 10.83 16.74
N ASP A 18 10.73 10.68 15.49
CA ASP A 18 10.62 11.73 14.47
C ASP A 18 9.38 11.57 13.56
N ILE A 19 8.67 10.43 13.61
CA ILE A 19 7.36 10.24 12.95
C ILE A 19 6.43 11.44 13.24
N PHE A 20 6.30 11.80 14.53
CA PHE A 20 5.44 12.88 14.98
C PHE A 20 5.98 14.30 14.67
N LYS A 21 7.23 14.42 14.23
CA LYS A 21 7.78 15.70 13.77
C LYS A 21 7.57 15.92 12.27
N GLN A 22 7.38 14.84 11.51
CA GLN A 22 7.16 14.88 10.06
C GLN A 22 5.70 15.10 9.70
N LEU A 23 4.78 14.57 10.52
CA LEU A 23 3.35 14.61 10.27
C LEU A 23 2.65 15.57 11.23
N GLY A 24 1.64 16.28 10.75
CA GLY A 24 0.68 16.96 11.62
C GLY A 24 -0.26 15.97 12.30
N GLY A 25 -1.02 16.46 13.29
CA GLY A 25 -1.92 15.60 14.07
C GLY A 25 -3.05 14.96 13.25
N ARG A 26 -3.45 15.59 12.14
CA ARG A 26 -4.46 15.04 11.23
C ARG A 26 -3.88 13.92 10.39
N GLU A 27 -2.71 14.14 9.82
CA GLU A 27 -1.99 13.19 8.97
C GLU A 27 -1.65 11.90 9.74
N VAL A 28 -1.29 12.02 11.02
CA VAL A 28 -1.13 10.87 11.92
C VAL A 28 -2.45 10.10 12.05
N SER A 29 -3.56 10.78 12.38
CA SER A 29 -4.86 10.13 12.56
C SER A 29 -5.35 9.43 11.27
N ASP A 30 -5.11 10.05 10.12
CA ASP A 30 -5.45 9.46 8.82
C ASP A 30 -4.58 8.21 8.55
N LEU A 31 -3.26 8.30 8.75
CA LEU A 31 -2.35 7.15 8.59
C LEU A 31 -2.68 6.00 9.56
N GLU A 32 -3.08 6.30 10.79
CA GLU A 32 -3.53 5.26 11.74
C GLU A 32 -4.77 4.52 11.24
N THR A 33 -5.55 5.14 10.35
CA THR A 33 -6.72 4.52 9.73
C THR A 33 -6.35 3.75 8.46
N ILE A 34 -5.49 4.31 7.60
CA ILE A 34 -5.20 3.72 6.28
C ILE A 34 -3.98 2.79 6.26
N TRP A 35 -3.09 2.91 7.25
CA TRP A 35 -1.86 2.13 7.36
C TRP A 35 -1.70 1.51 8.75
N PHE A 36 -2.72 0.80 9.20
CA PHE A 36 -2.75 0.15 10.52
C PHE A 36 -2.17 -1.27 10.49
N HIS A 37 -1.85 -1.79 11.67
CA HIS A 37 -1.58 -3.20 11.90
C HIS A 37 -2.52 -3.72 13.00
N PRO A 38 -3.17 -4.88 12.84
CA PRO A 38 -4.22 -5.33 13.76
C PRO A 38 -3.73 -5.55 15.20
N THR A 39 -2.44 -5.88 15.37
CA THR A 39 -1.87 -6.28 16.67
C THR A 39 -0.67 -5.46 17.13
N ARG A 40 -0.18 -4.51 16.33
CA ARG A 40 1.02 -3.72 16.66
C ARG A 40 0.67 -2.24 16.72
N PRO A 41 1.16 -1.49 17.72
CA PRO A 41 1.01 -0.03 17.75
C PRO A 41 1.52 0.60 16.45
N ALA A 42 0.84 1.65 15.98
CA ALA A 42 1.14 2.32 14.72
C ALA A 42 2.62 2.73 14.61
N THR A 43 3.18 3.35 15.64
CA THR A 43 4.58 3.79 15.67
C THR A 43 5.57 2.64 15.52
N GLU A 44 5.32 1.50 16.17
CA GLU A 44 6.18 0.30 16.09
C GLU A 44 6.09 -0.37 14.72
N PHE A 45 4.87 -0.41 14.14
CA PHE A 45 4.65 -0.92 12.81
C PHE A 45 5.31 -0.04 11.74
N TRP A 46 5.03 1.27 11.76
CA TRP A 46 5.58 2.25 10.82
C TRP A 46 7.10 2.35 10.91
N GLY A 47 7.66 2.39 12.12
CA GLY A 47 9.11 2.36 12.34
C GLY A 47 9.75 1.12 11.72
N SER A 48 9.13 -0.05 11.90
CA SER A 48 9.59 -1.30 11.30
C SER A 48 9.55 -1.28 9.77
N GLN A 49 8.50 -0.70 9.15
CA GLN A 49 8.41 -0.56 7.69
C GLN A 49 9.46 0.40 7.16
N CYS A 50 9.61 1.58 7.78
CA CYS A 50 10.63 2.56 7.42
C CYS A 50 12.03 1.93 7.48
N ALA A 51 12.39 1.31 8.60
CA ALA A 51 13.70 0.67 8.79
C ALA A 51 14.00 -0.42 7.74
N LYS A 52 12.97 -1.17 7.33
CA LYS A 52 13.10 -2.24 6.34
C LYS A 52 13.25 -1.69 4.92
N HIS A 53 12.50 -0.64 4.57
CA HIS A 53 12.32 -0.24 3.18
C HIS A 53 13.12 1.00 2.76
N VAL A 54 13.41 1.94 3.66
CA VAL A 54 14.11 3.20 3.30
C VAL A 54 15.53 2.95 2.78
N ASN A 55 16.18 1.87 3.22
CA ASN A 55 17.54 1.49 2.83
C ASN A 55 17.69 1.13 1.34
N TYR A 56 16.59 0.89 0.64
CA TYR A 56 16.60 0.50 -0.78
C TYR A 56 16.32 1.67 -1.73
N HIS A 57 16.03 2.85 -1.19
CA HIS A 57 15.79 4.04 -1.99
C HIS A 57 17.01 4.97 -1.98
N LEU A 58 17.83 4.89 -3.04
CA LEU A 58 18.88 5.89 -3.28
C LEU A 58 18.20 7.24 -3.57
N GLY A 59 18.43 8.23 -2.70
CA GLY A 59 17.93 9.59 -2.89
C GLY A 59 16.66 9.95 -2.11
N PHE A 60 16.17 9.05 -1.25
CA PHE A 60 15.00 9.31 -0.42
C PHE A 60 15.43 9.56 1.03
N ALA A 61 15.18 10.76 1.53
CA ALA A 61 15.55 11.11 2.89
C ALA A 61 14.52 10.50 3.86
N ILE A 62 14.98 9.85 4.94
CA ILE A 62 14.12 9.38 6.05
C ILE A 62 13.12 10.45 6.53
N PRO A 63 13.47 11.76 6.57
CA PRO A 63 12.54 12.84 6.90
C PRO A 63 11.30 12.99 6.02
N ASP A 64 11.31 12.45 4.79
CA ASP A 64 10.19 12.60 3.85
C ASP A 64 9.36 11.31 3.75
N TYR A 65 9.77 10.25 4.45
CA TYR A 65 9.22 8.91 4.24
C TYR A 65 7.75 8.81 4.62
N PHE A 66 7.39 9.24 5.82
CA PHE A 66 6.01 9.12 6.30
C PHE A 66 5.08 10.08 5.57
N GLN A 67 5.54 11.31 5.28
CA GLN A 67 4.77 12.27 4.48
C GLN A 67 4.52 11.74 3.07
N THR A 68 5.53 11.16 2.42
CA THR A 68 5.33 10.59 1.08
C THR A 68 4.40 9.38 1.10
N VAL A 69 4.50 8.50 2.10
CA VAL A 69 3.53 7.40 2.24
C VAL A 69 2.12 7.96 2.40
N TYR A 70 1.93 9.00 3.22
CA TYR A 70 0.64 9.66 3.37
C TYR A 70 0.13 10.25 2.05
N ASP A 71 0.95 11.05 1.36
CA ASP A 71 0.57 11.73 0.12
C ASP A 71 0.26 10.75 -1.01
N LEU A 72 1.00 9.63 -1.08
CA LEU A 72 0.76 8.59 -2.07
C LEU A 72 -0.44 7.70 -1.70
N ALA A 73 -0.63 7.36 -0.43
CA ALA A 73 -1.69 6.43 -0.03
C ALA A 73 -3.07 7.10 0.07
N LEU A 74 -3.13 8.32 0.60
CA LEU A 74 -4.39 9.01 0.92
C LEU A 74 -5.39 9.05 -0.25
N PRO A 75 -4.99 9.37 -1.51
CA PRO A 75 -5.94 9.41 -2.63
C PRO A 75 -6.71 8.10 -2.86
N PHE A 76 -6.16 6.95 -2.42
CA PHE A 76 -6.81 5.65 -2.57
C PHE A 76 -7.81 5.32 -1.46
N PHE A 77 -7.91 6.15 -0.42
CA PHE A 77 -8.72 5.91 0.77
C PHE A 77 -9.49 7.14 1.29
N ASP A 78 -9.52 8.25 0.55
CA ASP A 78 -10.13 9.51 0.97
C ASP A 78 -11.62 9.67 0.58
N GLY A 79 -12.23 8.64 -0.03
CA GLY A 79 -13.62 8.64 -0.49
C GLY A 79 -13.88 9.40 -1.79
N LYS A 80 -12.85 9.94 -2.46
CA LYS A 80 -12.98 10.70 -3.71
C LYS A 80 -12.82 9.79 -4.94
N GLU A 81 -12.41 10.36 -6.07
CA GLU A 81 -12.40 9.70 -7.37
C GLU A 81 -11.44 8.51 -7.46
N LEU A 82 -10.30 8.57 -6.76
CA LEU A 82 -9.28 7.51 -6.77
C LEU A 82 -9.45 6.48 -5.65
N ASP A 83 -10.48 6.61 -4.81
CA ASP A 83 -10.73 5.67 -3.72
C ASP A 83 -11.03 4.27 -4.28
N ILE A 84 -10.13 3.32 -4.01
CA ILE A 84 -10.20 1.96 -4.58
C ILE A 84 -11.48 1.26 -4.12
N ARG A 85 -11.94 1.50 -2.89
CA ARG A 85 -13.14 0.85 -2.36
C ARG A 85 -14.36 1.32 -3.12
N LYS A 86 -14.44 2.63 -3.39
CA LYS A 86 -15.52 3.22 -4.18
C LYS A 86 -15.50 2.71 -5.63
N ILE A 87 -14.33 2.72 -6.28
CA ILE A 87 -14.17 2.21 -7.65
C ILE A 87 -14.66 0.77 -7.77
N LEU A 88 -14.25 -0.09 -6.84
CA LEU A 88 -14.63 -1.51 -6.85
C LEU A 88 -16.12 -1.70 -6.56
N GLN A 89 -16.68 -0.94 -5.61
CA GLN A 89 -18.11 -0.98 -5.30
C GLN A 89 -18.98 -0.55 -6.49
N GLU A 90 -18.64 0.57 -7.14
CA GLU A 90 -19.38 1.10 -8.30
C GLU A 90 -19.28 0.16 -9.51
N ALA A 91 -18.20 -0.61 -9.63
CA ALA A 91 -18.04 -1.63 -10.65
C ALA A 91 -18.72 -2.98 -10.31
N GLY A 92 -19.36 -3.10 -9.15
CA GLY A 92 -20.10 -4.29 -8.75
C GLY A 92 -19.26 -5.40 -8.10
N PHE A 93 -18.05 -5.10 -7.62
CA PHE A 93 -17.27 -6.07 -6.85
C PHE A 93 -17.75 -6.12 -5.40
N ASN A 94 -18.68 -7.03 -5.13
CA ASN A 94 -19.25 -7.22 -3.79
C ASN A 94 -18.49 -8.28 -3.00
N VAL A 95 -18.34 -8.04 -1.69
CA VAL A 95 -17.81 -9.01 -0.73
C VAL A 95 -18.74 -10.21 -0.63
N GLY A 96 -18.16 -11.42 -0.52
CA GLY A 96 -18.91 -12.67 -0.39
C GLY A 96 -19.25 -13.32 -1.74
N GLU A 97 -18.74 -12.78 -2.85
CA GLU A 97 -19.00 -13.28 -4.20
C GLU A 97 -17.70 -13.64 -4.94
N TYR A 98 -17.84 -14.48 -5.97
CA TYR A 98 -16.73 -14.79 -6.89
C TYR A 98 -16.67 -13.79 -8.02
N HIS A 99 -15.48 -13.23 -8.22
CA HIS A 99 -15.23 -12.22 -9.24
C HIS A 99 -14.15 -12.67 -10.21
N SER A 100 -14.27 -12.20 -11.45
CA SER A 100 -13.27 -12.41 -12.50
C SER A 100 -12.03 -11.58 -12.23
N ILE A 101 -10.86 -12.22 -12.19
CA ILE A 101 -9.58 -11.52 -12.01
C ILE A 101 -9.35 -10.53 -13.16
N LYS A 102 -9.69 -10.93 -14.38
CA LYS A 102 -9.54 -10.11 -15.58
C LYS A 102 -10.40 -8.85 -15.52
N ASP A 103 -11.65 -8.98 -15.09
CA ASP A 103 -12.55 -7.83 -15.00
C ASP A 103 -12.09 -6.88 -13.89
N PHE A 104 -11.58 -7.42 -12.79
CA PHE A 104 -10.99 -6.65 -11.69
C PHE A 104 -9.77 -5.83 -12.16
N GLN A 105 -8.83 -6.47 -12.88
CA GLN A 105 -7.68 -5.78 -13.47
C GLN A 105 -8.12 -4.69 -14.47
N MET A 106 -9.12 -4.97 -15.30
CA MET A 106 -9.61 -4.01 -16.29
C MET A 106 -10.23 -2.77 -15.63
N VAL A 107 -11.01 -2.96 -14.56
CA VAL A 107 -11.62 -1.86 -13.80
C VAL A 107 -10.55 -1.00 -13.14
N LEU A 108 -9.58 -1.62 -12.46
CA LEU A 108 -8.48 -0.87 -11.84
C LEU A 108 -7.62 -0.14 -12.87
N LYS A 109 -7.29 -0.78 -14.00
CA LYS A 109 -6.56 -0.14 -15.09
C LYS A 109 -7.31 1.06 -15.67
N LYS A 110 -8.62 0.93 -15.86
CA LYS A 110 -9.46 2.03 -16.35
C LYS A 110 -9.48 3.20 -15.38
N ALA A 111 -9.55 2.93 -14.07
CA ALA A 111 -9.60 3.97 -13.06
C ALA A 111 -8.25 4.66 -12.82
N LEU A 112 -7.16 3.88 -12.81
CA LEU A 112 -5.82 4.36 -12.46
C LEU A 112 -4.96 4.75 -13.67
N GLY A 113 -5.37 4.38 -14.88
CA GLY A 113 -4.61 4.58 -16.11
C GLY A 113 -3.38 3.68 -16.25
N VAL A 114 -3.12 2.78 -15.28
CA VAL A 114 -1.94 1.90 -15.24
C VAL A 114 -2.30 0.47 -14.85
N ASP A 115 -1.46 -0.47 -15.25
CA ASP A 115 -1.55 -1.87 -14.84
C ASP A 115 -1.10 -2.06 -13.38
N VAL A 116 -1.89 -2.80 -12.60
CA VAL A 116 -1.61 -3.15 -11.20
C VAL A 116 -1.28 -4.64 -11.05
N HIS A 117 -0.55 -4.98 -9.98
CA HIS A 117 -0.25 -6.37 -9.64
C HIS A 117 -1.19 -6.87 -8.54
N LEU A 118 -1.96 -7.92 -8.81
CA LEU A 118 -2.86 -8.54 -7.85
C LEU A 118 -2.19 -9.75 -7.20
N ILE A 119 -2.15 -9.77 -5.88
CA ILE A 119 -1.56 -10.84 -5.10
C ILE A 119 -2.71 -11.61 -4.45
N PHE A 120 -2.69 -12.93 -4.61
CA PHE A 120 -3.71 -13.83 -4.09
C PHE A 120 -3.12 -14.80 -3.09
N LYS A 121 -3.91 -15.17 -2.07
CA LYS A 121 -3.60 -16.26 -1.15
C LYS A 121 -4.75 -17.27 -1.13
N LEU A 122 -4.49 -18.46 -0.59
CA LEU A 122 -5.52 -19.48 -0.39
C LEU A 122 -6.14 -19.33 1.00
N TYR A 123 -7.48 -19.23 1.05
CA TYR A 123 -8.26 -19.26 2.27
C TYR A 123 -9.35 -20.33 2.16
N GLN A 124 -9.29 -21.36 3.01
CA GLN A 124 -10.21 -22.50 3.00
C GLN A 124 -10.37 -23.17 1.61
N GLY A 125 -9.29 -23.23 0.83
CA GLY A 125 -9.30 -23.80 -0.52
C GLY A 125 -9.77 -22.84 -1.62
N HIS A 126 -10.10 -21.60 -1.29
CA HIS A 126 -10.52 -20.57 -2.24
C HIS A 126 -9.42 -19.53 -2.43
N PRO A 127 -9.07 -19.14 -3.68
CA PRO A 127 -8.19 -18.00 -3.91
C PRO A 127 -8.91 -16.72 -3.50
N ILE A 128 -8.28 -15.92 -2.64
CA ILE A 128 -8.77 -14.61 -2.20
C ILE A 128 -7.75 -13.54 -2.54
N LEU A 129 -8.22 -12.33 -2.82
CA LEU A 129 -7.36 -11.16 -3.01
C LEU A 129 -6.70 -10.81 -1.66
N ASP A 130 -5.38 -10.72 -1.64
CA ASP A 130 -4.58 -10.38 -0.47
C ASP A 130 -4.09 -8.94 -0.54
N GLU A 131 -3.43 -8.57 -1.65
CA GLU A 131 -2.85 -7.26 -1.84
C GLU A 131 -3.04 -6.75 -3.28
N ILE A 132 -3.05 -5.42 -3.43
CA ILE A 132 -3.00 -4.72 -4.72
C ILE A 132 -1.70 -3.92 -4.75
N GLY A 133 -0.75 -4.34 -5.59
CA GLY A 133 0.50 -3.64 -5.85
C GLY A 133 0.32 -2.51 -6.86
N ILE A 134 0.48 -1.28 -6.40
CA ILE A 134 0.47 -0.05 -7.21
C ILE A 134 1.89 0.51 -7.23
N MET A 135 2.36 0.93 -8.41
CA MET A 135 3.74 1.39 -8.59
C MET A 135 3.79 2.87 -8.95
N PHE A 136 4.77 3.56 -8.38
CA PHE A 136 5.08 4.96 -8.65
C PHE A 136 6.51 5.09 -9.18
N ASP A 137 6.73 6.08 -10.04
CA ASP A 137 8.08 6.54 -10.37
C ASP A 137 8.66 7.41 -9.25
N MET A 138 9.91 7.85 -9.41
CA MET A 138 10.59 8.71 -8.42
C MET A 138 9.97 10.11 -8.29
N SER A 139 9.08 10.51 -9.20
CA SER A 139 8.37 11.78 -9.16
C SER A 139 6.98 11.64 -8.52
N GLY A 140 6.60 10.43 -8.08
CA GLY A 140 5.29 10.15 -7.51
C GLY A 140 4.19 9.92 -8.55
N ASN A 141 4.53 9.75 -9.84
CA ASN A 141 3.54 9.45 -10.87
C ASN A 141 3.28 7.95 -10.93
N LEU A 142 2.02 7.56 -11.18
CA LEU A 142 1.63 6.17 -11.41
C LEU A 142 2.32 5.61 -12.66
N ILE A 143 2.82 4.39 -12.56
CA ILE A 143 3.41 3.62 -13.67
C ILE A 143 2.90 2.18 -13.70
N ASN A 144 2.98 1.53 -14.86
CA ASN A 144 2.60 0.13 -15.00
C ASN A 144 3.47 -0.75 -14.11
N HIS A 145 2.83 -1.58 -13.28
CA HIS A 145 3.53 -2.53 -12.43
C HIS A 145 4.13 -3.66 -13.30
N PRO A 146 5.44 -3.95 -13.22
CA PRO A 146 6.12 -4.90 -14.11
C PRO A 146 5.59 -6.34 -13.97
N SER A 147 5.15 -6.72 -12.77
CA SER A 147 4.55 -8.03 -12.50
C SER A 147 3.05 -8.14 -12.86
N ALA A 148 2.41 -7.10 -13.40
CA ALA A 148 0.99 -7.17 -13.74
C ALA A 148 0.66 -8.28 -14.76
N ALA A 149 1.61 -8.59 -15.65
CA ALA A 149 1.49 -9.68 -16.62
C ALA A 149 1.58 -11.09 -16.00
N GLN A 150 2.00 -11.19 -14.73
CA GLN A 150 2.12 -12.47 -14.00
C GLN A 150 0.88 -12.77 -13.16
N VAL A 151 -0.10 -11.87 -13.15
CA VAL A 151 -1.36 -12.08 -12.45
C VAL A 151 -2.08 -13.29 -13.06
N PRO A 152 -2.46 -14.30 -12.25
CA PRO A 152 -3.09 -15.51 -12.76
C PRO A 152 -4.48 -15.20 -13.34
N GLU A 153 -4.88 -15.98 -14.33
CA GLU A 153 -6.25 -15.96 -14.82
C GLU A 153 -7.21 -16.69 -13.87
N GLY A 154 -8.51 -16.42 -14.02
CA GLY A 154 -9.57 -17.14 -13.32
C GLY A 154 -10.43 -16.24 -12.46
N LYS A 155 -10.89 -16.80 -11.34
CA LYS A 155 -11.78 -16.14 -10.39
C LYS A 155 -11.20 -16.18 -8.99
N PHE A 156 -11.53 -15.18 -8.20
CA PHE A 156 -11.22 -15.13 -6.77
C PHE A 156 -12.50 -14.90 -5.97
N PHE A 157 -12.52 -15.40 -4.74
CA PHE A 157 -13.58 -15.09 -3.79
C PHE A 157 -13.23 -13.76 -3.11
N PHE A 158 -14.09 -12.75 -3.24
CA PHE A 158 -13.82 -11.45 -2.65
C PHE A 158 -14.20 -11.48 -1.18
N HIS A 159 -13.20 -11.72 -0.35
CA HIS A 159 -13.34 -11.89 1.08
C HIS A 159 -12.89 -10.63 1.81
N THR A 160 -13.68 -10.16 2.77
CA THR A 160 -13.16 -9.31 3.84
C THR A 160 -12.49 -10.21 4.84
N THR A 161 -11.16 -10.19 4.92
CA THR A 161 -10.48 -10.78 6.08
C THR A 161 -11.07 -10.12 7.33
N PRO A 162 -11.63 -10.86 8.29
CA PRO A 162 -12.02 -10.26 9.56
C PRO A 162 -10.78 -9.65 10.18
N MET A 163 -10.83 -8.34 10.40
CA MET A 163 -9.83 -7.60 11.17
C MET A 163 -9.89 -8.01 12.64
#